data_AF-A0A4Y9ER62-F1
#
_entry.id   AF-A0A4Y9ER62-F1
#
_cell.length_a   1.000
_cell.length_b   1.000
_cell.length_c   1.000
_cell.angle_alpha   90.00
_cell.angle_beta   90.00
_cell.angle_gamma   90.00
#
_symmetry.space_group_name_H-M   'P 1'
#
loop_
_entity.id
_entity.type
_entity.pdbx_description
1 polymer ?
#
loop_
_entity_poly.entity_id
_entity_poly.type
_entity_poly.pdbx_seq_one_letter_code
_entity_poly.pdbx_strand_id
1 'polypeptide(L)'
;MSKSKPHDHIAGMADLARKHGELAQASSEVITRRLELAVSPNVLTADGQAEMARMVPEKAHAFARSGSETVFHLNAMLLRAGSDWLRETTFAAQATTQMLTAATPAAALQAQQDYLAGLTQRMTASGNALVAASTALQAAALAPVHRTATSNARRLKR
;
A
#
# COMPACT_ATOMS: atom_id res chain seq x y z
N MET A 1 2.39 -7.30 -19.74
CA MET A 1 2.50 -7.64 -18.29
C MET A 1 3.90 -7.29 -17.85
N SER A 2 4.06 -6.18 -17.10
CA SER A 2 5.37 -5.72 -16.64
C SER A 2 5.87 -6.65 -15.54
N LYS A 3 6.98 -7.36 -15.77
CA LYS A 3 7.70 -8.09 -14.73
C LYS A 3 8.30 -7.05 -13.79
N SER A 4 7.64 -6.75 -12.67
CA SER A 4 8.25 -5.96 -11.60
C SER A 4 9.53 -6.69 -11.17
N LYS A 5 10.67 -6.05 -11.36
CA LYS A 5 11.97 -6.65 -11.07
C LYS A 5 12.17 -6.60 -9.55
N PRO A 6 12.92 -7.54 -8.95
CA PRO A 6 13.21 -7.54 -7.51
C PRO A 6 13.81 -6.21 -7.00
N HIS A 7 14.48 -5.44 -7.87
CA HIS A 7 14.95 -4.09 -7.59
C HIS A 7 13.83 -3.07 -7.26
N ASP A 8 12.63 -3.24 -7.84
CA ASP A 8 11.51 -2.30 -7.66
C ASP A 8 10.90 -2.41 -6.25
N HIS A 9 10.90 -3.60 -5.65
CA HIS A 9 10.37 -3.82 -4.30
C HIS A 9 11.25 -3.20 -3.22
N ILE A 10 12.57 -3.39 -3.35
CA ILE A 10 13.56 -2.82 -2.42
C ILE A 10 13.54 -1.29 -2.51
N ALA A 11 13.48 -0.75 -3.73
CA ALA A 11 13.36 0.69 -3.95
C ALA A 11 12.06 1.26 -3.35
N GLY A 12 10.93 0.56 -3.50
CA GLY A 12 9.66 0.95 -2.91
C GLY A 12 9.67 0.94 -1.38
N MET A 13 10.27 -0.09 -0.76
CA MET A 13 10.43 -0.16 0.69
C MET A 13 11.37 0.94 1.23
N ALA A 14 12.46 1.22 0.53
CA ALA A 14 13.38 2.29 0.91
C ALA A 14 12.70 3.68 0.81
N ASP A 15 11.93 3.93 -0.25
CA ASP A 15 11.14 5.16 -0.40
C ASP A 15 10.10 5.32 0.72
N LEU A 16 9.40 4.23 1.05
CA LEU A 16 8.44 4.20 2.15
C LEU A 16 9.13 4.51 3.49
N ALA A 17 10.28 3.89 3.78
CA ALA A 17 11.05 4.14 5.00
C ALA A 17 11.51 5.60 5.10
N ARG A 18 12.01 6.16 4.00
CA ARG A 18 12.39 7.58 3.90
C ARG A 18 11.21 8.50 4.22
N LYS A 19 10.03 8.24 3.61
CA LYS A 19 8.81 9.02 3.86
C LYS A 19 8.33 8.95 5.32
N HIS A 20 8.49 7.80 5.98
CA HIS A 20 8.21 7.70 7.42
C HIS A 20 9.14 8.60 8.24
N GLY A 21 10.44 8.59 7.96
CA GLY A 21 11.41 9.47 8.62
C GLY A 21 11.08 10.96 8.42
N GLU A 22 10.79 11.36 7.18
CA GLU A 22 10.39 12.73 6.86
C GLU A 22 9.08 13.14 7.54
N LEU A 23 8.10 12.24 7.62
CA LEU A 23 6.86 12.51 8.32
C LEU A 23 7.10 12.71 9.82
N ALA A 24 7.92 11.86 10.45
CA ALA A 24 8.24 11.99 11.87
C ALA A 24 8.90 13.34 12.17
N GLN A 25 9.90 13.72 11.37
CA GLN A 25 10.57 15.02 11.49
C GLN A 25 9.60 16.18 11.27
N ALA A 26 8.85 16.18 10.16
CA ALA A 26 7.90 17.25 9.85
C ALA A 26 6.80 17.37 10.91
N SER A 27 6.35 16.24 11.47
CA SER A 27 5.35 16.24 12.54
C SER A 27 5.90 16.87 13.82
N SER A 28 7.15 16.56 14.19
CA SER A 28 7.83 17.19 15.32
C SER A 28 7.95 18.71 15.12
N GLU A 29 8.40 19.15 13.95
CA GLU A 29 8.49 20.59 13.61
C GLU A 29 7.13 21.28 13.74
N VAL A 30 6.07 20.69 13.18
CA VAL A 30 4.70 21.23 13.25
C VAL A 30 4.20 21.32 14.69
N ILE A 31 4.41 20.27 15.50
CA ILE A 31 3.97 20.24 16.89
C ILE A 31 4.68 21.33 17.69
N THR A 32 6.00 21.41 17.59
CA THR A 32 6.80 22.41 18.32
C THR A 32 6.37 23.83 17.95
N ARG A 33 6.25 24.14 16.65
CA ARG A 33 5.83 25.49 16.21
C ARG A 33 4.43 25.86 16.65
N ARG A 34 3.50 24.90 16.65
CA ARG A 34 2.13 25.15 17.10
C ARG A 34 2.05 25.31 18.61
N LEU A 35 2.89 24.60 19.36
CA LEU A 35 3.03 24.81 20.80
C LEU A 35 3.60 26.19 21.11
N GLU A 36 4.67 26.60 20.40
CA GLU A 36 5.24 27.96 20.50
C GLU A 36 4.18 29.04 20.19
N LEU A 37 3.40 28.85 19.12
CA LEU A 37 2.31 29.78 18.77
C LEU A 37 1.27 29.85 19.89
N ALA A 38 0.82 28.70 20.41
CA ALA A 38 -0.23 28.62 21.42
C ALA A 38 0.13 29.31 22.75
N VAL A 39 1.42 29.33 23.12
CA VAL A 39 1.90 30.03 24.33
C VAL A 39 2.32 31.47 24.07
N SER A 40 2.40 31.89 22.81
CA SER A 40 2.76 33.25 22.44
C SER A 40 1.56 34.21 22.47
N PRO A 41 1.76 35.52 22.71
CA PRO A 41 0.71 36.52 22.55
C PRO A 41 0.13 36.55 21.12
N ASN A 42 0.90 36.09 20.12
CA ASN A 42 0.49 36.04 18.72
C ASN A 42 -0.70 35.10 18.49
N VAL A 43 -1.00 34.17 19.42
CA VAL A 43 -2.20 33.32 19.32
C VAL A 43 -3.49 34.15 19.25
N LEU A 44 -3.52 35.34 19.87
CA LEU A 44 -4.69 36.21 19.90
C LEU A 44 -4.83 37.09 18.65
N THR A 45 -3.80 37.13 17.80
CA THR A 45 -3.89 37.84 16.52
C THR A 45 -4.84 37.10 15.57
N ALA A 46 -5.39 37.82 14.59
CA ALA A 46 -6.24 37.21 13.57
C ALA A 46 -5.54 36.05 12.84
N ASP A 47 -4.24 36.19 12.56
CA ASP A 47 -3.43 35.14 11.91
C ASP A 47 -3.20 33.94 12.84
N GLY A 48 -2.94 34.17 14.12
CA GLY A 48 -2.79 33.10 15.12
C GLY A 48 -4.07 32.29 15.31
N GLN A 49 -5.21 32.97 15.43
CA GLN A 49 -6.53 32.32 15.49
C GLN A 49 -6.85 31.55 14.20
N ALA A 50 -6.52 32.12 13.03
CA ALA A 50 -6.69 31.44 11.76
C ALA A 50 -5.83 30.17 11.63
N GLU A 51 -4.59 30.17 12.11
CA GLU A 51 -3.74 28.97 12.12
C GLU A 51 -4.26 27.91 13.11
N MET A 52 -4.74 28.32 14.29
CA MET A 52 -5.39 27.40 15.24
C MET A 52 -6.64 26.74 14.66
N ALA A 53 -7.49 27.52 13.96
CA ALA A 53 -8.69 27.00 13.32
C ALA A 53 -8.41 25.99 12.20
N ARG A 54 -7.25 26.07 11.53
CA ARG A 54 -6.87 25.15 10.43
C ARG A 54 -6.43 23.77 10.91
N MET A 55 -5.99 23.64 12.15
CA MET A 55 -5.27 22.44 12.60
C MET A 55 -6.07 21.15 12.51
N VAL A 56 -7.32 21.18 12.98
CA VAL A 56 -8.19 20.01 13.03
C VAL A 56 -8.70 19.64 11.63
N PRO A 57 -9.24 20.58 10.81
CA PRO A 57 -9.65 20.29 9.44
C PRO A 57 -8.51 19.70 8.59
N GLU A 58 -7.29 20.22 8.68
CA GLU A 58 -6.15 19.71 7.91
C GLU A 58 -5.84 18.24 8.24
N LYS A 59 -5.85 17.88 9.54
CA LYS A 59 -5.66 16.50 9.98
C LYS A 59 -6.81 15.61 9.48
N ALA A 60 -8.06 16.05 9.67
CA ALA A 60 -9.23 15.31 9.25
C ALA A 60 -9.22 15.04 7.73
N HIS A 61 -8.93 16.06 6.91
CA HIS A 61 -8.84 15.90 5.46
C HIS A 61 -7.69 14.99 5.03
N ALA A 62 -6.53 15.06 5.68
CA ALA A 62 -5.40 14.18 5.39
C ALA A 62 -5.73 12.72 5.69
N PHE A 63 -6.35 12.44 6.85
CA PHE A 63 -6.77 11.09 7.23
C PHE A 63 -7.92 10.57 6.36
N ALA A 64 -8.90 11.41 6.01
CA ALA A 64 -9.97 11.01 5.11
C ALA A 64 -9.42 10.59 3.74
N ARG A 65 -8.50 11.37 3.16
CA ARG A 65 -7.82 11.02 1.89
C ARG A 65 -7.00 9.74 2.03
N SER A 66 -6.26 9.59 3.12
CA SER A 66 -5.51 8.36 3.44
C SER A 66 -6.43 7.13 3.49
N GLY A 67 -7.60 7.25 4.12
CA GLY A 67 -8.61 6.20 4.19
C GLY A 67 -9.16 5.85 2.81
N SER A 68 -9.51 6.84 1.98
CA SER A 68 -10.00 6.60 0.62
C SER A 68 -8.97 5.85 -0.25
N GLU A 69 -7.69 6.25 -0.19
CA GLU A 69 -6.60 5.57 -0.90
C GLU A 69 -6.43 4.12 -0.41
N THR A 70 -6.53 3.91 0.91
CA THR A 70 -6.46 2.59 1.54
C THR A 70 -7.55 1.67 1.01
N VAL A 71 -8.80 2.13 1.00
CA VAL A 71 -9.95 1.36 0.50
C VAL A 71 -9.80 1.04 -0.98
N PHE A 72 -9.37 2.01 -1.80
CA PHE A 72 -9.15 1.80 -3.23
C PHE A 72 -8.13 0.68 -3.50
N HIS A 73 -6.98 0.72 -2.82
CA HIS A 73 -5.93 -0.27 -2.99
C HIS A 73 -6.33 -1.64 -2.43
N LEU A 74 -7.02 -1.69 -1.28
CA LEU A 74 -7.55 -2.94 -0.73
C LEU A 74 -8.56 -3.59 -1.68
N ASN A 75 -9.44 -2.80 -2.29
CA ASN A 75 -10.39 -3.33 -3.27
C ASN A 75 -9.68 -3.89 -4.50
N ALA A 76 -8.65 -3.20 -5.01
CA ALA A 76 -7.83 -3.70 -6.11
C ALA A 76 -7.12 -5.02 -5.76
N MET A 77 -6.62 -5.16 -4.51
CA MET A 77 -6.03 -6.40 -4.01
C MET A 77 -7.07 -7.53 -3.96
N LEU A 78 -8.27 -7.26 -3.47
CA LEU A 78 -9.35 -8.25 -3.38
C LEU A 78 -9.79 -8.76 -4.75
N LEU A 79 -10.02 -7.84 -5.71
CA LEU A 79 -10.40 -8.19 -7.08
C LEU A 79 -9.34 -9.06 -7.76
N ARG A 80 -8.07 -8.75 -7.50
CA ARG A 80 -6.97 -9.54 -8.02
C ARG A 80 -6.91 -10.92 -7.38
N ALA A 81 -7.00 -11.00 -6.05
CA ALA A 81 -7.01 -12.29 -5.34
C ALA A 81 -8.15 -13.19 -5.83
N GLY A 82 -9.35 -12.63 -6.04
CA GLY A 82 -10.48 -13.35 -6.63
C GLY A 82 -10.20 -13.82 -8.07
N SER A 83 -9.55 -12.99 -8.89
CA SER A 83 -9.17 -13.36 -10.25
C SER A 83 -8.11 -14.48 -10.29
N ASP A 84 -7.12 -14.42 -9.40
CA ASP A 84 -6.08 -15.45 -9.30
C ASP A 84 -6.66 -16.77 -8.76
N TRP A 85 -7.61 -16.71 -7.83
CA TRP A 85 -8.37 -17.87 -7.37
C TRP A 85 -9.16 -18.55 -8.51
N LEU A 86 -9.91 -17.78 -9.30
CA LEU A 86 -10.67 -18.31 -10.44
C LEU A 86 -9.77 -18.96 -11.51
N ARG A 87 -8.56 -18.44 -11.69
CA ARG A 87 -7.58 -19.07 -12.58
C ARG A 87 -7.08 -20.39 -12.00
N GLU A 88 -6.80 -20.44 -10.71
CA GLU A 88 -6.32 -21.67 -10.08
C GLU A 88 -7.36 -22.78 -10.12
N THR A 89 -8.63 -22.46 -9.88
CA THR A 89 -9.71 -23.46 -10.02
C THR A 89 -9.81 -23.99 -11.46
N THR A 90 -9.55 -23.14 -12.46
CA THR A 90 -9.50 -23.56 -13.86
C THR A 90 -8.34 -24.51 -14.13
N PHE A 91 -7.13 -24.22 -13.62
CA PHE A 91 -5.99 -25.13 -13.76
C PHE A 91 -6.20 -26.46 -13.03
N ALA A 92 -6.78 -26.42 -11.84
CA ALA A 92 -7.09 -27.62 -11.06
C ALA A 92 -8.13 -28.49 -11.78
N ALA A 93 -9.17 -27.87 -12.34
CA ALA A 93 -10.18 -28.57 -13.14
C ALA A 93 -9.55 -29.22 -14.39
N GLN A 94 -8.71 -28.50 -15.12
CA GLN A 94 -8.00 -29.04 -16.30
C GLN A 94 -7.13 -30.24 -15.94
N ALA A 95 -6.33 -30.13 -14.88
CA ALA A 95 -5.50 -31.24 -14.40
C ALA A 95 -6.35 -32.44 -13.99
N THR A 96 -7.47 -32.20 -13.29
CA THR A 96 -8.40 -33.26 -12.89
C THR A 96 -9.00 -33.96 -14.10
N THR A 97 -9.44 -33.22 -15.12
CA THR A 97 -9.95 -33.79 -16.37
C THR A 97 -8.87 -34.63 -17.08
N GLN A 98 -7.64 -34.12 -17.17
CA GLN A 98 -6.51 -34.87 -17.78
C GLN A 98 -6.19 -36.16 -17.02
N MET A 99 -6.27 -36.14 -15.69
CA MET A 99 -6.09 -37.34 -14.88
C MET A 99 -7.21 -38.37 -15.09
N LEU A 100 -8.46 -37.92 -15.18
CA LEU A 100 -9.63 -38.80 -15.35
C LEU A 100 -9.74 -39.40 -16.75
N THR A 101 -9.26 -38.70 -17.79
CA THR A 101 -9.30 -39.16 -19.18
C THR A 101 -8.00 -39.84 -19.63
N ALA A 102 -7.01 -39.97 -18.74
CA ALA A 102 -5.74 -40.60 -19.03
C ALA A 102 -5.90 -42.09 -19.38
N ALA A 103 -5.33 -42.50 -20.50
CA ALA A 103 -5.35 -43.91 -20.94
C ALA A 103 -4.46 -44.82 -20.09
N THR A 104 -3.56 -44.27 -19.28
CA THR A 104 -2.64 -45.02 -18.42
C THR A 104 -2.43 -44.33 -17.07
N PRO A 105 -2.12 -45.08 -16.00
CA PRO A 105 -1.75 -44.50 -14.71
C PRO A 105 -0.53 -43.56 -14.79
N ALA A 106 0.42 -43.86 -15.67
CA ALA A 106 1.61 -43.01 -15.88
C ALA A 106 1.21 -41.63 -16.44
N ALA A 107 0.28 -41.57 -17.39
CA ALA A 107 -0.21 -40.31 -17.94
C ALA A 107 -1.02 -39.50 -16.90
N ALA A 108 -1.79 -40.16 -16.04
CA ALA A 108 -2.48 -39.48 -14.94
C ALA A 108 -1.49 -38.89 -13.93
N LEU A 109 -0.42 -39.63 -13.59
CA LEU A 109 0.63 -39.13 -12.70
C LEU A 109 1.36 -37.92 -13.32
N GLN A 110 1.64 -37.96 -14.62
CA GLN A 110 2.24 -36.82 -15.32
C GLN A 110 1.38 -35.56 -15.23
N ALA A 111 0.06 -35.67 -15.46
CA ALA A 111 -0.86 -34.54 -15.35
C ALA A 111 -0.89 -33.94 -13.94
N GLN A 112 -0.81 -34.79 -12.90
CA GLN A 112 -0.68 -34.34 -11.52
C GLN A 112 0.65 -33.59 -11.27
N GLN A 113 1.77 -34.13 -11.76
CA GLN A 113 3.09 -33.52 -11.61
C GLN A 113 3.17 -32.16 -12.32
N ASP A 114 2.64 -32.06 -13.53
CA ASP A 114 2.60 -30.81 -14.30
C ASP A 114 1.78 -29.73 -13.58
N TYR A 115 0.63 -30.12 -13.01
CA TYR A 115 -0.18 -29.23 -12.19
C TYR A 115 0.59 -28.73 -10.96
N LEU A 116 1.23 -29.64 -10.20
CA LEU A 116 1.98 -29.28 -8.99
C LEU A 116 3.17 -28.37 -9.29
N ALA A 117 3.93 -28.67 -10.35
CA ALA A 117 5.04 -27.82 -10.80
C ALA A 117 4.55 -26.42 -11.17
N GLY A 118 3.45 -26.33 -11.91
CA GLY A 118 2.83 -25.04 -12.25
C GLY A 118 2.28 -24.30 -11.03
N LEU A 119 1.67 -25.01 -10.08
CA LEU A 119 1.10 -24.44 -8.86
C LEU A 119 2.16 -23.71 -8.04
N THR A 120 3.34 -24.32 -7.82
CA THR A 120 4.43 -23.66 -7.07
C THR A 120 4.88 -22.36 -7.72
N GLN A 121 5.02 -22.34 -9.05
CA GLN A 121 5.40 -21.14 -9.79
C GLN A 121 4.32 -20.05 -9.66
N ARG A 122 3.04 -20.41 -9.80
CA ARG A 122 1.92 -19.46 -9.67
C ARG A 122 1.80 -18.93 -8.24
N MET A 123 1.90 -19.79 -7.23
CA MET A 123 1.89 -19.38 -5.81
C MET A 123 3.02 -18.39 -5.51
N THR A 124 4.23 -18.64 -6.01
CA THR A 124 5.38 -17.74 -5.83
C THR A 124 5.11 -16.37 -6.48
N ALA A 125 4.57 -16.37 -7.71
CA ALA A 125 4.21 -15.14 -8.40
C ALA A 125 3.11 -14.35 -7.66
N SER A 126 2.07 -15.02 -7.17
CA SER A 126 1.01 -14.40 -6.38
C SER A 126 1.54 -13.84 -5.06
N GLY A 127 2.42 -14.55 -4.37
CA GLY A 127 3.07 -14.11 -3.13
C GLY A 127 3.89 -12.83 -3.32
N ASN A 128 4.79 -12.80 -4.31
CA ASN A 128 5.58 -11.61 -4.63
C ASN A 128 4.70 -10.40 -4.93
N ALA A 129 3.62 -10.63 -5.65
CA ALA A 129 2.78 -9.57 -6.10
C ALA A 129 1.80 -9.09 -4.99
N LEU A 130 1.48 -9.93 -4.01
CA LEU A 130 0.84 -9.53 -2.76
C LEU A 130 1.77 -8.63 -1.94
N VAL A 131 3.04 -8.99 -1.79
CA VAL A 131 4.04 -8.15 -1.11
C VAL A 131 4.12 -6.77 -1.77
N ALA A 132 4.23 -6.74 -3.10
CA ALA A 132 4.26 -5.50 -3.87
C ALA A 132 3.01 -4.62 -3.63
N ALA A 133 1.83 -5.24 -3.66
CA ALA A 133 0.57 -4.54 -3.44
C ALA A 133 0.47 -4.01 -2.00
N SER A 134 0.93 -4.77 -1.01
CA SER A 134 0.98 -4.34 0.39
C SER A 134 1.93 -3.15 0.60
N THR A 135 3.08 -3.12 -0.08
CA THR A 135 3.98 -1.95 -0.04
C THR A 135 3.35 -0.73 -0.70
N ALA A 136 2.70 -0.91 -1.85
CA ALA A 136 1.99 0.18 -2.54
C ALA A 136 0.84 0.73 -1.70
N LEU A 137 0.06 -0.14 -1.05
CA LEU A 137 -0.99 0.23 -0.11
C LEU A 137 -0.46 1.11 1.02
N GLN A 138 0.62 0.70 1.69
CA GLN A 138 1.24 1.48 2.77
C GLN A 138 1.73 2.84 2.26
N ALA A 139 2.36 2.89 1.09
CA ALA A 139 2.82 4.14 0.49
C ALA A 139 1.66 5.08 0.15
N ALA A 140 0.57 4.55 -0.41
CA ALA A 140 -0.63 5.30 -0.75
C ALA A 140 -1.35 5.83 0.49
N ALA A 141 -1.46 5.00 1.54
CA ALA A 141 -2.04 5.40 2.82
C ALA A 141 -1.22 6.51 3.50
N LEU A 142 0.11 6.45 3.43
CA LEU A 142 0.99 7.43 4.07
C LEU A 142 1.04 8.77 3.31
N ALA A 143 0.96 8.74 1.98
CA ALA A 143 1.25 9.88 1.13
C ALA A 143 0.41 11.15 1.43
N PRO A 144 -0.91 11.10 1.70
CA PRO A 144 -1.68 12.29 2.07
C PRO A 144 -1.22 12.91 3.39
N VAL A 145 -0.94 12.08 4.40
CA VAL A 145 -0.50 12.53 5.74
C VAL A 145 0.90 13.14 5.66
N HIS A 146 1.83 12.48 4.97
CA HIS A 146 3.18 12.98 4.72
C HIS A 146 3.18 14.33 3.99
N ARG A 147 2.39 14.46 2.92
CA ARG A 147 2.26 15.72 2.17
C ARG A 147 1.73 16.85 3.04
N THR A 148 0.69 16.60 3.82
CA THR A 148 0.12 17.62 4.72
C THR A 148 1.12 18.02 5.81
N ALA A 149 1.76 17.06 6.47
CA ALA A 149 2.74 17.34 7.52
C ALA A 149 3.93 18.16 6.99
N THR A 150 4.52 17.75 5.85
CA THR A 150 5.65 18.47 5.24
C THR A 150 5.26 19.86 4.71
N SER A 151 4.04 20.00 4.19
CA SER A 151 3.50 21.31 3.79
C SER A 151 3.32 22.25 4.98
N ASN A 152 2.74 21.75 6.07
CA ASN A 152 2.53 22.50 7.30
C ASN A 152 3.87 22.91 7.92
N ALA A 153 4.85 22.00 7.96
CA ALA A 153 6.20 22.31 8.44
C ALA A 153 6.86 23.43 7.62
N ARG A 154 6.73 23.41 6.28
CA ARG A 154 7.23 24.49 5.42
C ARG A 154 6.51 25.82 5.65
N ARG A 155 5.19 25.78 5.89
CA ARG A 155 4.37 26.98 6.13
C ARG A 155 4.71 27.63 7.46
N LEU A 156 4.84 26.86 8.52
CA LEU A 156 5.14 27.34 9.88
C LEU A 156 6.59 27.80 10.08
N LYS A 157 7.47 27.56 9.10
CA LYS A 157 8.82 28.12 9.05
C LYS A 157 8.86 29.54 8.45
N ARG A 158 7.81 29.95 7.74
CA ARG A 158 7.68 31.31 7.18
C ARG A 158 7.00 32.21 8.19
#